data_AF-A0A951X2E3-F1
#
_entry.id   AF-A0A951X2E3-F1
#
_cell.length_a   1.000
_cell.length_b   1.000
_cell.length_c   1.000
_cell.angle_alpha   90.00
_cell.angle_beta   90.00
_cell.angle_gamma   90.00
#
_symmetry.space_group_name_H-M   'P 1'
#
loop_
_entity.id
_entity.type
_entity.pdbx_description
1 polymer ?
#
loop_
_entity_poly.entity_id
_entity_poly.type
_entity_poly.pdbx_seq_one_letter_code
_entity_poly.pdbx_strand_id
1 'polypeptide(L)'
;MDDNFTILEQWTYPVEMLDRFDPMSNSGGSWGPDGRLYLAGHDRAEVYVVELPDAGSILKWVATVKLPDFAGQGIAWDRSSEEPVLYGILRSTRQVVQMSIPVQEGEPQPEPVGVVHGPGEFVQR
;
A
#
# COMPACT_ATOMS: atom_id res chain seq x y z
N MET A 1 -5.41 -5.81 16.91
CA MET A 1 -6.44 -6.33 17.83
C MET A 1 -5.74 -7.28 18.79
N ASP A 2 -6.23 -7.44 20.00
CA ASP A 2 -5.75 -8.49 20.91
C ASP A 2 -6.43 -9.84 20.61
N ASP A 3 -6.08 -10.87 21.39
CA ASP A 3 -6.65 -12.23 21.27
C ASP A 3 -8.15 -12.28 21.60
N ASN A 4 -8.71 -11.21 22.17
CA ASN A 4 -10.14 -11.07 22.46
C ASN A 4 -10.87 -10.20 21.42
N PHE A 5 -10.22 -9.92 20.27
CA PHE A 5 -10.74 -9.07 19.19
C PHE A 5 -10.98 -7.61 19.60
N THR A 6 -10.37 -7.15 20.70
CA THR A 6 -10.40 -5.74 21.11
C THR A 6 -9.56 -4.92 20.13
N ILE A 7 -10.13 -3.82 19.61
CA ILE A 7 -9.37 -2.87 18.79
C ILE A 7 -8.34 -2.18 19.67
N LEU A 8 -7.06 -2.29 19.30
CA LEU A 8 -5.96 -1.64 20.01
C LEU A 8 -5.68 -0.26 19.40
N GLU A 9 -5.65 -0.19 18.07
CA GLU A 9 -5.32 1.01 17.32
C GLU A 9 -6.12 1.03 16.00
N GLN A 10 -6.39 2.22 15.49
CA GLN A 10 -7.12 2.44 14.25
C GLN A 10 -6.62 3.70 13.56
N TRP A 11 -6.51 3.63 12.23
CA TRP A 11 -6.18 4.76 11.37
C TRP A 11 -7.15 4.86 10.20
N THR A 12 -7.18 6.03 9.57
CA THR A 12 -7.96 6.35 8.37
C THR A 12 -7.03 6.70 7.21
N TYR A 13 -7.50 6.50 5.99
CA TYR A 13 -6.76 6.91 4.79
C TYR A 13 -6.72 8.44 4.64
N PRO A 14 -5.67 9.00 4.00
CA PRO A 14 -5.70 10.36 3.48
C PRO A 14 -6.87 10.58 2.54
N VAL A 15 -7.42 11.80 2.53
CA VAL A 15 -8.54 12.16 1.65
C VAL A 15 -8.18 11.95 0.18
N GLU A 16 -6.94 12.27 -0.20
CA GLU A 16 -6.40 12.14 -1.55
C GLU A 16 -6.31 10.68 -2.01
N MET A 17 -6.27 9.74 -1.07
CA MET A 17 -6.27 8.30 -1.36
C MET A 17 -7.70 7.75 -1.52
N LEU A 18 -8.72 8.41 -0.97
CA LEU A 18 -10.11 7.95 -1.11
C LEU A 18 -10.55 7.95 -2.59
N ASP A 19 -10.18 8.98 -3.35
CA ASP A 19 -10.41 9.08 -4.79
C ASP A 19 -9.74 7.97 -5.61
N ARG A 20 -8.73 7.31 -5.01
CA ARG A 20 -8.00 6.21 -5.63
C ARG A 20 -8.71 4.87 -5.46
N PHE A 21 -9.49 4.73 -4.40
CA PHE A 21 -10.29 3.54 -4.15
C PHE A 21 -11.68 3.61 -4.79
N ASP A 22 -12.24 4.81 -4.98
CA ASP A 22 -13.52 5.01 -5.67
C ASP A 22 -13.57 4.36 -7.07
N PRO A 23 -14.68 3.70 -7.48
CA PRO A 23 -15.95 3.51 -6.75
C PRO A 23 -15.95 2.36 -5.73
N MET A 24 -14.85 1.62 -5.64
CA MET A 24 -14.70 0.48 -4.76
C MET A 24 -13.98 0.87 -3.45
N SER A 25 -13.52 -0.14 -2.72
CA SER A 25 -12.76 0.05 -1.49
C SER A 25 -11.36 -0.54 -1.64
N ASN A 26 -10.53 -0.31 -0.61
CA ASN A 26 -9.33 -1.10 -0.41
C ASN A 26 -9.68 -2.60 -0.37
N SER A 27 -8.96 -3.39 -1.16
CA SER A 27 -9.22 -4.81 -1.37
C SER A 27 -8.27 -5.72 -0.60
N GLY A 28 -7.21 -5.13 -0.01
CA GLY A 28 -6.27 -5.78 0.86
C GLY A 28 -5.07 -4.90 1.20
N GLY A 29 -4.32 -5.37 2.20
CA GLY A 29 -3.06 -4.77 2.58
C GLY A 29 -2.14 -5.77 3.24
N SER A 30 -0.84 -5.53 3.12
CA SER A 30 0.19 -6.35 3.74
C SER A 30 1.37 -5.48 4.16
N TRP A 31 1.83 -5.67 5.40
CA TRP A 31 3.07 -5.07 5.88
C TRP A 31 4.25 -5.67 5.12
N GLY A 32 5.06 -4.78 4.54
CA GLY A 32 6.30 -5.10 3.84
C GLY A 32 7.46 -5.36 4.79
N PRO A 33 8.57 -5.91 4.26
CA PRO A 33 9.79 -6.14 5.04
C PRO A 33 10.49 -4.84 5.45
N ASP A 34 10.11 -3.71 4.84
CA ASP A 34 10.56 -2.35 5.14
C ASP A 34 9.72 -1.65 6.22
N GLY A 35 8.80 -2.37 6.87
CA GLY A 35 7.95 -1.82 7.93
C GLY A 35 6.82 -0.90 7.43
N ARG A 36 6.62 -0.78 6.11
CA ARG A 36 5.53 0.01 5.52
C ARG A 36 4.33 -0.86 5.20
N LEU A 37 3.13 -0.27 5.17
CA LEU A 37 1.91 -0.96 4.78
C LEU A 37 1.64 -0.74 3.29
N TYR A 38 1.58 -1.83 2.55
CA TYR A 38 1.24 -1.81 1.13
C TYR A 38 -0.25 -2.10 1.00
N LEU A 39 -0.97 -1.28 0.22
CA LEU A 39 -2.41 -1.30 0.07
C LEU A 39 -2.78 -1.44 -1.40
N ALA A 40 -3.71 -2.35 -1.72
CA ALA A 40 -4.22 -2.52 -3.08
C ALA A 40 -5.70 -2.12 -3.16
N GLY A 41 -6.05 -1.36 -4.20
CA GLY A 41 -7.44 -1.12 -4.59
C GLY A 41 -8.03 -2.31 -5.34
N HIS A 42 -9.22 -2.15 -5.90
CA HIS A 42 -9.83 -3.15 -6.79
C HIS A 42 -9.63 -2.81 -8.27
N ASP A 43 -9.62 -1.52 -8.61
CA ASP A 43 -9.80 -1.10 -10.00
C ASP A 43 -8.51 -0.58 -10.63
N ARG A 44 -7.74 0.21 -9.88
CA ARG A 44 -6.48 0.79 -10.36
C ARG A 44 -5.36 -0.23 -10.25
N ALA A 45 -4.53 -0.26 -11.29
CA ALA A 45 -3.35 -1.11 -11.35
C ALA A 45 -2.19 -0.52 -10.53
N GLU A 46 -2.45 -0.27 -9.25
CA GLU A 46 -1.63 0.52 -8.34
C GLU A 46 -1.62 -0.12 -6.94
N VAL A 47 -0.45 -0.11 -6.31
CA VAL A 47 -0.25 -0.41 -4.88
C VAL A 47 0.22 0.86 -4.19
N TYR A 48 -0.48 1.26 -3.13
CA TYR A 48 -0.17 2.45 -2.36
C TYR A 48 0.63 2.06 -1.13
N VAL A 49 1.76 2.73 -0.92
CA VAL A 49 2.62 2.51 0.24
C VAL A 49 2.32 3.58 1.28
N VAL A 50 1.98 3.15 2.48
CA VAL A 50 1.64 4.03 3.58
C VAL A 50 2.41 3.71 4.85
N GLU A 51 2.55 4.72 5.69
CA GLU A 51 3.19 4.63 7.01
C GLU A 51 2.20 5.04 8.10
N LEU A 52 2.43 4.53 9.31
CA LEU A 52 1.71 5.04 10.49
C LEU A 52 2.19 6.47 10.76
N PRO A 53 1.28 7.38 11.15
CA PRO A 53 1.68 8.70 11.57
C PRO A 53 2.33 8.67 12.96
N ASP A 54 3.30 9.55 13.18
CA ASP A 54 3.95 9.71 14.50
C ASP A 54 2.96 10.26 15.54
N ALA A 55 1.98 11.04 15.08
CA ALA A 55 0.86 11.54 15.85
C ALA A 55 -0.39 11.71 14.97
N GLY A 56 -1.56 11.42 15.54
CA GLY A 56 -2.86 11.50 14.85
C GLY A 56 -3.33 10.15 14.31
N SER A 57 -4.41 10.17 13.53
CA SER A 57 -5.10 8.97 13.08
C SER A 57 -5.13 8.81 11.55
N ILE A 58 -4.42 9.65 10.80
CA ILE A 58 -4.42 9.61 9.33
C ILE A 58 -3.09 8.99 8.86
N LEU A 59 -3.16 7.94 8.06
CA LEU A 59 -1.98 7.28 7.47
C LEU A 59 -1.19 8.26 6.60
N LYS A 60 0.14 8.13 6.53
CA LYS A 60 0.97 8.93 5.62
C LYS A 60 1.10 8.18 4.29
N TRP A 61 0.64 8.75 3.17
CA TRP A 61 0.86 8.17 1.83
C TRP A 61 2.23 8.58 1.30
N VAL A 62 3.15 7.62 1.19
CA VAL A 62 4.57 7.90 0.90
C VAL A 62 5.00 7.50 -0.51
N ALA A 63 4.32 6.54 -1.14
CA ALA A 63 4.62 6.16 -2.52
C ALA A 63 3.44 5.46 -3.22
N THR A 64 3.51 5.39 -4.55
CA THR A 64 2.63 4.57 -5.38
C THR A 64 3.47 3.72 -6.31
N VAL A 65 3.26 2.41 -6.25
CA VAL A 65 3.85 1.44 -7.19
C VAL A 65 2.83 1.13 -8.26
N LYS A 66 3.15 1.43 -9.52
CA LYS A 66 2.31 1.07 -10.67
C LYS A 66 2.59 -0.35 -11.08
N LEU A 67 1.54 -1.13 -11.27
CA LEU A 67 1.57 -2.53 -11.67
C LEU A 67 0.67 -2.69 -12.90
N PRO A 68 1.16 -2.38 -14.12
CA PRO A 68 0.35 -2.22 -15.32
C PRO A 68 -0.61 -3.39 -15.63
N ASP A 69 -0.28 -4.58 -15.16
CA ASP A 69 -1.02 -5.82 -15.41
C ASP A 69 -1.75 -6.37 -14.17
N PHE A 70 -1.84 -5.59 -13.09
CA PHE A 70 -2.43 -6.02 -11.82
C PHE A 70 -3.57 -5.09 -11.38
N ALA A 71 -4.78 -5.32 -11.91
CA ALA A 71 -6.03 -4.82 -11.31
C ALA A 71 -6.64 -5.90 -10.40
N GLY A 72 -5.82 -6.42 -9.50
CA GLY A 72 -6.13 -7.59 -8.69
C GLY A 72 -6.80 -7.25 -7.36
N GLN A 73 -7.25 -8.29 -6.66
CA GLN A 73 -7.79 -8.17 -5.31
C GLN A 73 -6.88 -8.85 -4.31
N GLY A 74 -6.53 -8.15 -3.25
CA GLY A 74 -5.74 -8.72 -2.17
C GLY A 74 -4.28 -8.93 -2.56
N ILE A 75 -3.40 -8.66 -1.60
CA ILE A 75 -1.96 -8.79 -1.74
C ILE A 75 -1.38 -9.40 -0.46
N ALA A 76 -0.26 -10.10 -0.59
CA ALA A 76 0.47 -10.67 0.54
C ALA A 76 1.96 -10.73 0.24
N TRP A 77 2.77 -10.21 1.17
CA TRP A 77 4.23 -10.38 1.12
C TRP A 77 4.62 -11.82 1.48
N ASP A 78 5.53 -12.40 0.71
CA ASP A 78 6.16 -13.67 1.06
C ASP A 78 7.03 -13.49 2.31
N ARG A 79 6.68 -14.17 3.41
CA ARG A 79 7.43 -14.12 4.66
C ARG A 79 8.54 -15.15 4.76
N SER A 80 8.63 -16.06 3.78
CA SER A 80 9.62 -17.14 3.74
C SER A 80 10.79 -16.86 2.80
N SER A 81 10.67 -15.84 1.94
CA SER A 81 11.69 -15.42 0.99
C SER A 81 12.63 -14.38 1.61
N GLU A 82 13.93 -14.47 1.29
CA GLU A 82 14.89 -13.40 1.60
C GLU A 82 14.70 -12.18 0.68
N GLU A 83 14.20 -12.41 -0.54
CA GLU A 83 13.88 -11.35 -1.50
C GLU A 83 12.46 -10.80 -1.28
N PRO A 84 12.23 -9.49 -1.50
CA PRO A 84 10.93 -8.86 -1.36
C PRO A 84 10.00 -9.30 -2.50
N VAL A 85 9.23 -10.36 -2.25
CA VAL A 85 8.23 -10.91 -3.16
C VAL A 85 6.83 -10.60 -2.67
N LEU A 86 6.04 -9.91 -3.50
CA LEU A 86 4.63 -9.64 -3.26
C LEU A 86 3.77 -10.53 -4.15
N TYR A 87 2.86 -11.28 -3.55
CA TYR A 87 1.82 -12.01 -4.27
C TYR A 87 0.54 -11.18 -4.36
N GLY A 88 -0.21 -11.37 -5.44
CA GLY A 88 -1.55 -10.80 -5.59
C GLY A 88 -2.47 -11.71 -6.39
N ILE A 89 -3.79 -11.51 -6.26
CA ILE A 89 -4.78 -12.29 -7.01
C ILE A 89 -5.31 -11.46 -8.18
N LEU A 90 -5.06 -11.91 -9.41
CA LEU A 90 -5.64 -11.32 -10.61
C LEU A 90 -6.97 -12.00 -10.93
N ARG A 91 -8.09 -11.36 -10.54
CA ARG A 91 -9.44 -11.96 -10.65
C ARG A 91 -9.87 -12.22 -12.09
N SER A 92 -9.54 -11.33 -13.02
CA SER A 92 -9.95 -11.42 -14.42
C SER A 92 -9.46 -12.71 -15.09
N THR A 93 -8.26 -13.14 -14.75
CA THR A 93 -7.63 -14.36 -15.28
C THR A 93 -7.64 -15.53 -14.30
N ARG A 94 -8.14 -15.35 -13.07
CA ARG A 94 -8.14 -16.35 -11.99
C ARG A 94 -6.74 -16.88 -11.66
N GLN A 95 -5.76 -15.97 -11.61
CA GLN A 95 -4.36 -16.31 -11.35
C GLN A 95 -3.87 -15.71 -10.05
N VAL A 96 -2.90 -16.38 -9.44
CA VAL A 96 -2.00 -15.76 -8.46
C VAL A 96 -0.78 -15.29 -9.23
N VAL A 97 -0.42 -14.03 -9.06
CA VAL A 97 0.76 -13.44 -9.68
C VAL A 97 1.81 -13.16 -8.61
N GLN A 98 3.06 -13.40 -8.96
CA GLN A 98 4.22 -13.05 -8.15
C GLN A 98 4.83 -11.77 -8.72
N MET A 99 5.15 -10.82 -7.86
CA MET A 99 5.69 -9.52 -8.25
C MET A 99 6.91 -9.21 -7.39
N SER A 100 8.01 -8.82 -8.05
CA SER A 100 9.14 -8.20 -7.37
C SER A 100 8.86 -6.71 -7.26
N ILE A 101 8.66 -6.24 -6.03
CA ILE A 101 8.34 -4.84 -5.75
C ILE A 101 9.58 -4.19 -5.15
N PRO A 102 10.07 -3.05 -5.68
CA PRO A 102 11.14 -2.32 -5.05
C PRO A 102 10.65 -1.83 -3.68
N VAL A 103 11.32 -2.30 -2.63
CA VAL A 103 11.13 -1.78 -1.27
C VAL A 103 12.02 -0.57 -1.07
N GLN A 104 11.56 0.41 -0.30
CA GLN A 104 12.43 1.52 0.09
C GLN A 104 13.44 1.02 1.12
N GLU A 105 14.73 1.29 0.89
CA GLU A 105 15.78 0.98 1.87
C GLU A 105 15.64 1.88 3.11
N GLY A 106 15.77 1.27 4.29
CA GLY A 106 15.73 1.96 5.60
C GLY A 106 14.36 1.94 6.28
N GLU A 107 14.38 2.13 7.61
CA GLU A 107 13.16 2.24 8.40
C GLU A 107 12.34 3.48 7.99
N PRO A 108 11.00 3.42 8.10
CA PRO A 108 10.13 4.60 7.95
C PRO A 108 10.64 5.72 8.87
N GLN A 109 11.13 6.82 8.29
CA GLN A 109 11.54 7.97 9.11
C GLN A 109 10.36 8.90 9.33
N PRO A 110 10.09 9.29 10.60
CA PRO A 110 9.04 10.21 10.98
C PRO A 110 9.42 11.66 10.62
N GLU A 111 9.73 11.95 9.36
CA GLU A 111 9.89 13.32 8.92
C GLU A 111 8.48 13.93 8.68
N PRO A 112 8.23 15.20 9.05
CA PRO A 112 7.03 15.90 8.64
C PRO A 112 7.05 15.96 7.13
N VAL A 113 6.21 15.16 6.48
CA VAL A 113 6.21 15.02 5.03
C VAL A 113 5.88 16.40 4.45
N GLY A 114 6.90 17.07 3.93
CA GLY A 114 6.74 18.17 3.01
C GLY A 114 5.87 17.73 1.84
N VAL A 115 5.13 18.69 1.27
CA VAL A 115 4.11 18.56 0.22
C VAL A 115 4.09 17.19 -0.48
N VAL A 116 3.04 16.41 -0.18
CA VAL A 116 2.73 15.16 -0.90
C VAL A 116 2.30 15.52 -2.30
N HIS A 117 3.12 15.14 -3.29
CA HIS A 117 2.83 15.41 -4.69
C HIS A 117 1.94 14.31 -5.29
N GLY A 118 0.73 14.70 -5.66
CA GLY A 118 -0.24 13.80 -6.30
C GLY A 118 0.11 13.51 -7.76
N PRO A 119 -0.44 12.44 -8.37
CA PRO A 119 -0.30 12.18 -9.80
C PRO A 119 -0.81 13.37 -10.63
N GLY A 120 0.12 14.08 -11.28
CA GLY A 120 -0.09 15.36 -11.97
C GLY A 120 1.05 16.36 -11.75
N GLU A 121 1.88 16.14 -10.73
CA GLU A 121 2.96 17.07 -10.34
C GLU A 121 4.38 16.59 -10.72
N PHE A 122 4.48 15.52 -11.52
CA PHE A 122 5.75 15.07 -12.10
C PHE A 122 6.06 15.89 -13.36
N VAL A 123 6.96 16.87 -13.26
CA VAL A 123 7.56 17.51 -14.44
C VAL A 123 8.66 16.57 -14.97
N GLN A 124 8.47 16.00 -16.17
CA GLN A 124 9.58 15.39 -16.90
C GLN A 124 10.60 16.48 -17.22
N ARG A 125 11.83 16.30 -16.73
CA ARG A 125 13.02 16.97 -17.29
C ARG A 125 13.70 16.06 -18.29
#